data_AF-A0A8W8LJJ8-F1
#
_entry.id   AF-A0A8W8LJJ8-F1
#
_cell.length_a   1.000
_cell.length_b   1.000
_cell.length_c   1.000
_cell.angle_alpha   90.00
_cell.angle_beta   90.00
_cell.angle_gamma   90.00
#
_symmetry.space_group_name_H-M   'P 1'
#
loop_
_entity.id
_entity.type
_entity.pdbx_description
1 polymer ?
#
loop_
_entity_poly.entity_id
_entity_poly.type
_entity_poly.pdbx_seq_one_letter_code
_entity_poly.pdbx_strand_id
1 'polypeptide(L)'
;MSAPRLHCLMVLSSAVEGVSAQSYIQAYTLASSNFSIQLASPHGKNVEYVQQDDNNRRWFNEFRSKASSNPIAFETVDSARYSALLIPSSPGAVHDLASNTELSQIVNHFIREKKPICAIGSGVAALCCVMSPDGKSWGFKTYSMTGPSVFELARTQEFSSLPVIVEDFIKDHGGQYNNSEMDAVHVIIDRHLITGQNAHSTLMAVQNLTLMCAQNKHAVSGSRDMR
;
A
#
# COMPACT_ATOMS: atom_id res chain seq x y z
N MET A 1 -6.49 26.46 -17.23
CA MET A 1 -6.99 25.82 -15.99
C MET A 1 -6.19 24.55 -15.78
N SER A 2 -5.56 24.36 -14.61
CA SER A 2 -4.85 23.09 -14.36
C SER A 2 -5.87 21.95 -14.23
N ALA A 3 -5.55 20.77 -14.75
CA ALA A 3 -6.40 19.61 -14.58
C ALA A 3 -6.57 19.27 -13.09
N PRO A 4 -7.74 18.78 -12.65
CA PRO A 4 -7.95 18.42 -11.26
C PRO A 4 -6.93 17.37 -10.79
N ARG A 5 -6.39 17.60 -9.59
CA ARG A 5 -5.40 16.73 -8.97
C ARG A 5 -6.06 15.39 -8.60
N LEU A 6 -5.38 14.28 -8.85
CA LEU A 6 -5.90 12.97 -8.44
C LEU A 6 -5.84 12.85 -6.92
N HIS A 7 -6.75 12.09 -6.35
CA HIS A 7 -6.75 11.78 -4.93
C HIS A 7 -6.17 10.38 -4.71
N CYS A 8 -5.24 10.26 -3.76
CA CYS A 8 -4.64 8.99 -3.35
C CYS A 8 -5.01 8.71 -1.90
N LEU A 9 -5.56 7.52 -1.64
CA LEU A 9 -5.77 7.03 -0.28
C LEU A 9 -4.49 6.32 0.16
N MET A 10 -3.87 6.82 1.23
CA MET A 10 -2.71 6.19 1.84
C MET A 10 -3.14 5.42 3.08
N VAL A 11 -3.03 4.10 3.04
CA VAL A 11 -3.43 3.19 4.13
C VAL A 11 -2.24 2.95 5.04
N LEU A 12 -2.45 3.12 6.34
CA LEU A 12 -1.43 3.02 7.37
C LEU A 12 -1.88 2.06 8.47
N SER A 13 -0.93 1.26 8.97
CA SER A 13 -1.12 0.46 10.19
C SER A 13 -1.22 1.36 11.41
N SER A 14 -2.05 0.95 12.36
CA SER A 14 -2.19 1.53 13.70
C SER A 14 -1.63 0.62 14.81
N ALA A 15 -1.13 -0.56 14.47
CA ALA A 15 -0.43 -1.45 15.38
C ALA A 15 0.89 -0.83 15.90
N VAL A 16 1.40 -1.33 17.02
CA VAL A 16 2.57 -0.77 17.72
C VAL A 16 3.88 -0.93 16.95
N GLU A 17 3.97 -1.95 16.10
CA GLU A 17 5.07 -2.17 15.16
C GLU A 17 5.07 -1.14 14.03
N GLY A 18 3.96 -0.40 13.87
CA GLY A 18 3.88 0.87 13.15
C GLY A 18 4.15 0.79 11.64
N VAL A 19 4.49 1.96 11.10
CA VAL A 19 4.83 2.20 9.70
C VAL A 19 6.31 2.55 9.58
N SER A 20 7.02 1.98 8.60
CA SER A 20 8.44 2.29 8.39
C SER A 20 8.61 3.77 8.03
N ALA A 21 9.36 4.50 8.87
CA ALA A 21 9.66 5.92 8.71
C ALA A 21 10.22 6.25 7.32
N GLN A 22 11.21 5.48 6.87
CA GLN A 22 11.87 5.69 5.59
C GLN A 22 10.92 5.48 4.41
N SER A 23 10.18 4.36 4.39
CA SER A 23 9.22 4.06 3.33
C SER A 23 8.09 5.10 3.30
N TYR A 24 7.58 5.51 4.47
CA TYR A 24 6.55 6.54 4.56
C TYR A 24 6.99 7.87 3.96
N ILE A 25 8.16 8.40 4.38
CA ILE A 25 8.65 9.69 3.89
C ILE A 25 8.85 9.67 2.38
N GLN A 26 9.48 8.61 1.85
CA GLN A 26 9.69 8.47 0.42
C GLN A 26 8.35 8.39 -0.34
N ALA A 27 7.44 7.55 0.13
CA ALA A 27 6.12 7.37 -0.49
C ALA A 27 5.29 8.65 -0.46
N TYR A 28 5.19 9.30 0.70
CA TYR A 28 4.43 10.54 0.86
C TYR A 28 5.02 11.68 0.03
N THR A 29 6.35 11.85 0.05
CA THR A 29 7.00 12.94 -0.69
C THR A 29 6.81 12.78 -2.20
N LEU A 30 7.01 11.58 -2.75
CA LEU A 30 6.81 11.31 -4.18
C LEU A 30 5.34 11.40 -4.59
N ALA A 31 4.43 10.81 -3.81
CA ALA A 31 3.01 10.82 -4.13
C ALA A 31 2.42 12.23 -4.01
N SER A 32 2.84 13.03 -3.02
CA SER A 32 2.27 14.37 -2.78
C SER A 32 2.63 15.39 -3.85
N SER A 33 3.56 15.08 -4.77
CA SER A 33 3.79 15.86 -5.99
C SER A 33 2.67 15.67 -7.02
N ASN A 34 2.05 14.50 -7.09
CA ASN A 34 1.08 14.14 -8.14
C ASN A 34 -0.36 13.98 -7.62
N PHE A 35 -0.51 13.71 -6.32
CA PHE A 35 -1.78 13.40 -5.68
C PHE A 35 -2.09 14.37 -4.54
N SER A 36 -3.38 14.57 -4.29
CA SER A 36 -3.88 14.97 -2.97
C SER A 36 -3.97 13.71 -2.11
N ILE A 37 -3.19 13.63 -1.03
CA ILE A 37 -3.11 12.44 -0.18
C ILE A 37 -4.10 12.57 0.98
N GLN A 38 -4.92 11.54 1.18
CA GLN A 38 -5.68 11.32 2.41
C GLN A 38 -5.08 10.13 3.13
N LEU A 39 -4.72 10.31 4.40
CA LEU A 39 -4.30 9.19 5.25
C LEU A 39 -5.53 8.47 5.80
N ALA A 40 -5.47 7.16 5.93
CA ALA A 40 -6.46 6.37 6.64
C ALA A 40 -5.82 5.23 7.44
N SER A 41 -6.42 4.90 8.57
CA SER A 41 -5.98 3.83 9.48
C SER A 41 -7.20 3.17 10.14
N PRO A 42 -7.03 1.98 10.76
CA PRO A 42 -8.11 1.34 11.51
C PRO A 42 -8.71 2.29 12.56
N HIS A 43 -10.03 2.51 12.48
CA HIS A 43 -10.78 3.43 13.33
C HIS A 43 -10.24 4.88 13.40
N GLY A 44 -9.38 5.29 12.46
CA GLY A 44 -8.76 6.62 12.44
C GLY A 44 -7.73 6.82 13.56
N LYS A 45 -7.17 5.73 14.09
CA LYS A 45 -6.16 5.78 15.15
C LYS A 45 -4.87 6.43 14.66
N ASN A 46 -4.18 7.07 15.60
CA ASN A 46 -2.83 7.60 15.35
C ASN A 46 -1.88 6.50 14.90
N VAL A 47 -0.92 6.90 14.07
CA VAL A 47 0.06 6.01 13.45
C VAL A 47 1.41 6.20 14.13
N GLU A 48 2.00 5.11 14.57
CA GLU A 48 3.39 5.10 14.99
C GLU A 48 4.31 4.93 13.77
N TYR A 49 5.35 5.76 13.70
CA TYR A 49 6.37 5.68 12.66
C TYR A 49 7.64 5.12 13.28
N VAL A 50 7.97 3.87 12.96
CA VAL A 50 9.10 3.12 13.53
C VAL A 50 10.35 3.24 12.66
N GLN A 51 11.50 2.77 13.17
CA GLN A 51 12.79 2.83 12.47
C GLN A 51 13.20 4.28 12.13
N GLN A 52 12.86 5.22 13.01
CA GLN A 52 13.32 6.60 12.88
C GLN A 52 14.81 6.72 13.19
N ASP A 53 15.46 7.66 12.51
CA ASP A 53 16.85 8.03 12.71
C ASP A 53 16.96 9.55 12.90
N ASP A 54 18.18 10.01 13.17
CA ASP A 54 18.45 11.43 13.37
C ASP A 54 18.10 12.29 12.13
N ASN A 55 18.16 11.70 10.93
CA ASN A 55 17.90 12.38 9.67
C ASN A 55 16.41 12.62 9.43
N ASN A 56 15.54 11.70 9.89
CA ASN A 56 14.11 11.74 9.59
C ASN A 56 13.23 12.23 10.76
N ARG A 57 13.75 12.27 11.99
CA ARG A 57 13.01 12.72 13.18
C ARG A 57 12.46 14.15 13.05
N ARG A 58 13.25 15.07 12.48
CA ARG A 58 12.79 16.46 12.24
C ARG A 58 11.59 16.49 11.30
N TRP A 59 11.63 15.69 10.23
CA TRP A 59 10.54 15.61 9.26
C TRP A 59 9.24 15.18 9.94
N PHE A 60 9.27 14.15 10.81
CA PHE A 60 8.07 13.70 11.52
C PHE A 60 7.53 14.71 12.53
N ASN A 61 8.41 15.44 13.23
CA ASN A 61 7.97 16.50 14.14
C ASN A 61 7.21 17.61 13.39
N GLU A 62 7.73 18.02 12.23
CA GLU A 62 7.06 19.00 11.37
C GLU A 62 5.80 18.41 10.70
N PHE A 63 5.80 17.11 10.40
CA PHE A 63 4.67 16.45 9.77
C PHE A 63 3.47 16.33 10.72
N ARG A 64 3.71 15.91 11.97
CA ARG A 64 2.67 15.71 13.00
C ARG A 64 1.91 16.98 13.39
N SER A 65 2.47 18.17 13.12
CA SER A 65 1.75 19.43 13.36
C SER A 65 0.77 19.79 12.23
N LYS A 66 0.79 19.09 11.10
CA LYS A 66 -0.09 19.33 9.96
C LYS A 66 -1.42 18.61 10.15
N ALA A 67 -2.53 19.26 9.81
CA ALA A 67 -3.85 18.62 9.84
C ALA A 67 -3.93 17.37 8.94
N SER A 68 -3.18 17.36 7.83
CA SER A 68 -3.10 16.22 6.90
C SER A 68 -2.34 15.01 7.47
N SER A 69 -1.74 15.11 8.65
CA SER A 69 -1.08 13.99 9.33
C SER A 69 -2.05 13.09 10.11
N ASN A 70 -3.30 13.55 10.29
CA ASN A 70 -4.33 12.79 10.98
C ASN A 70 -5.06 11.87 10.00
N PRO A 71 -5.05 10.55 10.22
CA PRO A 71 -5.79 9.61 9.38
C PRO A 71 -7.29 9.68 9.66
N ILE A 72 -8.08 9.44 8.61
CA ILE A 72 -9.51 9.13 8.77
C ILE A 72 -9.71 7.64 9.05
N ALA A 73 -10.86 7.29 9.61
CA ALA A 73 -11.24 5.91 9.86
C ALA A 73 -11.65 5.20 8.57
N PHE A 74 -11.27 3.92 8.41
CA PHE A 74 -11.63 3.13 7.21
C PHE A 74 -13.14 3.10 6.96
N GLU A 75 -13.96 3.07 8.00
CA GLU A 75 -15.42 3.09 7.97
C GLU A 75 -15.99 4.36 7.33
N THR A 76 -15.21 5.45 7.30
CA THR A 76 -15.60 6.74 6.71
C THR A 76 -15.08 6.94 5.30
N VAL A 77 -14.29 5.99 4.77
CA VAL A 77 -13.68 6.09 3.45
C VAL A 77 -14.71 5.87 2.35
N ASP A 78 -15.02 6.93 1.61
CA ASP A 78 -15.67 6.80 0.30
C ASP A 78 -14.63 6.47 -0.78
N SER A 79 -14.49 5.18 -1.08
CA SER A 79 -13.52 4.64 -2.04
C SER A 79 -13.70 5.20 -3.47
N ALA A 80 -14.89 5.70 -3.82
CA ALA A 80 -15.13 6.27 -5.16
C ALA A 80 -14.30 7.53 -5.41
N ARG A 81 -13.98 8.28 -4.35
CA ARG A 81 -13.25 9.56 -4.41
C ARG A 81 -11.77 9.43 -4.74
N TYR A 82 -11.21 8.24 -4.57
CA TYR A 82 -9.78 7.99 -4.74
C TYR A 82 -9.50 7.32 -6.07
N SER A 83 -8.40 7.74 -6.68
CA SER A 83 -7.91 7.23 -7.96
C SER A 83 -6.80 6.19 -7.79
N ALA A 84 -6.20 6.14 -6.60
CA ALA A 84 -5.10 5.23 -6.28
C ALA A 84 -5.12 4.87 -4.79
N LEU A 85 -4.67 3.66 -4.47
CA LEU A 85 -4.41 3.16 -3.11
C LEU A 85 -2.91 2.98 -2.95
N LEU A 86 -2.34 3.51 -1.86
CA LEU A 86 -0.91 3.39 -1.56
C LEU A 86 -0.70 2.91 -0.13
N ILE A 87 0.07 1.83 0.03
CA ILE A 87 0.36 1.19 1.30
C ILE A 87 1.89 1.11 1.43
N PRO A 88 2.52 2.03 2.20
CA PRO A 88 3.96 2.00 2.42
C PRO A 88 4.37 0.76 3.25
N SER A 89 5.66 0.48 3.30
CA SER A 89 6.17 -0.59 4.16
C SER A 89 5.78 -0.35 5.62
N SER A 90 5.01 -1.28 6.17
CA SER A 90 4.37 -1.13 7.48
C SER A 90 4.54 -2.43 8.25
N PRO A 91 5.53 -2.55 9.15
CA PRO A 91 5.71 -3.76 9.96
C PRO A 91 4.44 -4.16 10.71
N GLY A 92 3.65 -3.18 11.19
CA GLY A 92 2.37 -3.43 11.85
C GLY A 92 1.26 -4.01 10.97
N ALA A 93 1.38 -3.94 9.64
CA ALA A 93 0.31 -4.37 8.74
C ALA A 93 -0.02 -5.87 8.83
N VAL A 94 0.96 -6.71 9.18
CA VAL A 94 0.70 -8.14 9.42
C VAL A 94 -0.22 -8.35 10.63
N HIS A 95 -0.23 -7.42 11.60
CA HIS A 95 -0.98 -7.53 12.84
C HIS A 95 -2.40 -6.97 12.73
N ASP A 96 -2.58 -5.81 12.10
CA ASP A 96 -3.89 -5.12 12.11
C ASP A 96 -4.54 -4.97 10.73
N LEU A 97 -3.78 -5.00 9.62
CA LEU A 97 -4.33 -4.84 8.28
C LEU A 97 -4.63 -6.16 7.57
N ALA A 98 -3.84 -7.21 7.84
CA ALA A 98 -3.91 -8.49 7.12
C ALA A 98 -5.24 -9.23 7.26
N SER A 99 -6.04 -8.92 8.28
CA SER A 99 -7.37 -9.49 8.52
C SER A 99 -8.45 -8.43 8.72
N ASN A 100 -8.22 -7.18 8.28
CA ASN A 100 -9.15 -6.08 8.51
C ASN A 100 -10.33 -6.08 7.51
N THR A 101 -11.56 -6.12 8.03
CA THR A 101 -12.78 -6.23 7.22
C THR A 101 -13.11 -4.94 6.47
N GLU A 102 -12.88 -3.79 7.08
CA GLU A 102 -13.16 -2.47 6.49
C GLU A 102 -12.18 -2.21 5.34
N LEU A 103 -10.90 -2.53 5.54
CA LEU A 103 -9.88 -2.47 4.52
C LEU A 103 -10.18 -3.43 3.37
N SER A 104 -10.65 -4.65 3.67
CA SER A 104 -11.07 -5.61 2.64
C SER A 104 -12.12 -5.02 1.70
N GLN A 105 -13.10 -4.27 2.23
CA GLN A 105 -14.11 -3.57 1.42
C GLN A 105 -13.51 -2.46 0.56
N ILE A 106 -12.58 -1.67 1.13
CA ILE A 106 -11.85 -0.63 0.40
C ILE A 106 -11.09 -1.28 -0.76
N VAL A 107 -10.22 -2.25 -0.51
CA VAL A 107 -9.39 -2.89 -1.55
C VAL A 107 -10.25 -3.57 -2.61
N ASN A 108 -11.34 -4.24 -2.23
CA ASN A 108 -12.29 -4.83 -3.18
C ASN A 108 -12.95 -3.80 -4.11
N HIS A 109 -13.20 -2.57 -3.63
CA HIS A 109 -13.63 -1.48 -4.51
C HIS A 109 -12.56 -1.16 -5.56
N PHE A 110 -11.29 -1.05 -5.16
CA PHE A 110 -10.21 -0.77 -6.12
C PHE A 110 -10.04 -1.89 -7.14
N ILE A 111 -10.17 -3.16 -6.73
CA ILE A 111 -10.12 -4.31 -7.64
C ILE A 111 -11.24 -4.24 -8.68
N ARG A 112 -12.49 -4.05 -8.22
CA ARG A 112 -13.67 -4.00 -9.10
C ARG A 112 -13.57 -2.86 -10.13
N GLU A 113 -13.15 -1.69 -9.67
CA GLU A 113 -13.00 -0.50 -10.51
C GLU A 113 -11.68 -0.48 -11.29
N LYS A 114 -10.84 -1.51 -11.15
CA LYS A 114 -9.48 -1.61 -11.75
C LYS A 114 -8.62 -0.37 -11.46
N LYS A 115 -8.78 0.21 -10.26
CA LYS A 115 -8.01 1.37 -9.81
C LYS A 115 -6.64 0.92 -9.31
N PRO A 116 -5.55 1.66 -9.60
CA PRO A 116 -4.21 1.30 -9.14
C PRO A 116 -4.10 1.08 -7.63
N ILE A 117 -3.48 -0.03 -7.24
CA ILE A 117 -3.13 -0.40 -5.86
C ILE A 117 -1.62 -0.58 -5.80
N CYS A 118 -0.95 0.09 -4.86
CA CYS A 118 0.48 -0.03 -4.64
C CYS A 118 0.73 -0.42 -3.18
N ALA A 119 1.36 -1.58 -2.95
CA ALA A 119 1.73 -2.04 -1.61
C ALA A 119 3.21 -2.42 -1.55
N ILE A 120 3.91 -2.01 -0.51
CA ILE A 120 5.38 -2.12 -0.43
C ILE A 120 5.77 -2.82 0.86
N GLY A 121 6.77 -3.71 0.82
CA GLY A 121 7.32 -4.37 2.00
C GLY A 121 6.23 -5.06 2.83
N SER A 122 6.31 -4.97 4.16
CA SER A 122 5.30 -5.56 5.04
C SER A 122 3.89 -4.97 4.83
N GLY A 123 3.77 -3.81 4.18
CA GLY A 123 2.48 -3.26 3.75
C GLY A 123 1.73 -4.14 2.74
N VAL A 124 2.43 -5.05 2.03
CA VAL A 124 1.79 -6.07 1.17
C VAL A 124 0.87 -7.00 1.97
N ALA A 125 1.13 -7.20 3.26
CA ALA A 125 0.25 -7.98 4.15
C ALA A 125 -1.18 -7.43 4.20
N ALA A 126 -1.36 -6.14 3.96
CA ALA A 126 -2.68 -5.50 3.90
C ALA A 126 -3.58 -6.09 2.80
N LEU A 127 -3.00 -6.72 1.77
CA LEU A 127 -3.74 -7.39 0.70
C LEU A 127 -4.30 -8.77 1.11
N CYS A 128 -3.81 -9.35 2.22
CA CYS A 128 -4.25 -10.65 2.72
C CYS A 128 -5.72 -10.66 3.16
N CYS A 129 -6.27 -9.50 3.56
CA CYS A 129 -7.65 -9.40 4.07
C CYS A 129 -8.72 -9.58 2.98
N VAL A 130 -8.33 -9.61 1.70
CA VAL A 130 -9.26 -9.49 0.57
C VAL A 130 -9.79 -10.83 0.12
N MET A 131 -11.10 -11.01 0.13
CA MET A 131 -11.76 -12.18 -0.45
C MET A 131 -12.40 -11.82 -1.80
N SER A 132 -12.47 -12.81 -2.70
CA SER A 132 -13.22 -12.72 -3.96
C SER A 132 -14.70 -12.42 -3.69
N PRO A 133 -15.45 -11.87 -4.67
CA PRO A 133 -16.86 -11.50 -4.46
C PRO A 133 -17.77 -12.65 -4.00
N ASP A 134 -17.42 -13.89 -4.35
CA ASP A 134 -18.14 -15.10 -3.91
C ASP A 134 -17.69 -15.61 -2.53
N GLY A 135 -16.69 -14.98 -1.92
CA GLY A 135 -16.13 -15.33 -0.62
C GLY A 135 -15.34 -16.64 -0.60
N LYS A 136 -15.09 -17.28 -1.76
CA LYS A 136 -14.52 -18.64 -1.83
C LYS A 136 -13.01 -18.67 -1.99
N SER A 137 -12.41 -17.56 -2.42
CA SER A 137 -10.98 -17.49 -2.69
C SER A 137 -10.43 -16.12 -2.34
N TRP A 138 -9.11 -16.01 -2.29
CA TRP A 138 -8.44 -14.75 -2.10
C TRP A 138 -8.61 -13.84 -3.32
N GLY A 139 -8.83 -12.54 -3.10
CA GLY A 139 -9.14 -11.56 -4.16
C GLY A 139 -8.03 -11.37 -5.19
N PHE A 140 -6.79 -11.70 -4.84
CA PHE A 140 -5.63 -11.66 -5.72
C PHE A 140 -5.16 -13.04 -6.18
N LYS A 141 -6.02 -14.06 -6.12
CA LYS A 141 -5.75 -15.34 -6.78
C LYS A 141 -5.35 -15.08 -8.25
N THR A 142 -4.31 -15.77 -8.71
CA THR A 142 -3.65 -15.62 -10.02
C THR A 142 -2.92 -14.31 -10.30
N TYR A 143 -2.81 -13.39 -9.33
CA TYR A 143 -1.91 -12.24 -9.48
C TYR A 143 -0.46 -12.62 -9.26
N SER A 144 0.41 -12.06 -10.10
CA SER A 144 1.85 -11.98 -9.83
C SER A 144 2.14 -10.84 -8.87
N MET A 145 2.90 -11.12 -7.81
CA MET A 145 3.26 -10.12 -6.83
C MET A 145 4.52 -10.50 -6.04
N THR A 146 5.10 -9.49 -5.42
CA THR A 146 6.23 -9.63 -4.49
C THR A 146 5.83 -9.07 -3.13
N GLY A 147 6.64 -9.37 -2.13
CA GLY A 147 6.58 -8.86 -0.77
C GLY A 147 7.82 -9.35 -0.03
N PRO A 148 7.98 -9.05 1.27
CA PRO A 148 9.14 -9.48 2.03
C PRO A 148 9.32 -10.99 1.88
N SER A 149 10.51 -11.40 1.47
CA SER A 149 10.83 -12.82 1.34
C SER A 149 10.98 -13.46 2.71
N VAL A 150 10.77 -14.77 2.79
CA VAL A 150 11.03 -15.54 4.02
C VAL A 150 12.46 -15.34 4.48
N PHE A 151 13.43 -15.22 3.57
CA PHE A 151 14.83 -14.94 3.92
C PHE A 151 15.04 -13.55 4.55
N GLU A 152 14.37 -12.52 4.04
CA GLU A 152 14.39 -11.18 4.66
C GLU A 152 13.72 -11.21 6.05
N LEU A 153 12.57 -11.88 6.15
CA LEU A 153 11.83 -11.97 7.41
C LEU A 153 12.55 -12.81 8.46
N ALA A 154 13.22 -13.91 8.08
CA ALA A 154 13.95 -14.79 8.99
C ALA A 154 15.15 -14.11 9.69
N ARG A 155 15.58 -12.95 9.19
CA ARG A 155 16.61 -12.10 9.83
C ARG A 155 16.05 -11.20 10.94
N THR A 156 14.73 -11.05 11.05
CA THR A 156 14.11 -10.21 12.08
C THR A 156 13.85 -11.00 13.36
N GLN A 157 13.81 -10.32 14.50
CA GLN A 157 13.58 -10.98 15.79
C GLN A 157 12.14 -11.48 15.93
N GLU A 158 11.23 -10.86 15.18
CA GLU A 158 9.78 -11.09 15.24
C GLU A 158 9.34 -12.28 14.37
N PHE A 159 10.23 -12.85 13.54
CA PHE A 159 9.90 -13.86 12.55
C PHE A 159 9.03 -15.00 13.09
N SER A 160 9.42 -15.58 14.24
CA SER A 160 8.70 -16.70 14.86
C SER A 160 7.34 -16.34 15.44
N SER A 161 7.04 -15.04 15.57
CA SER A 161 5.79 -14.51 16.12
C SER A 161 4.91 -13.82 15.08
N LEU A 162 5.34 -13.77 13.81
CA LEU A 162 4.55 -13.13 12.76
C LEU A 162 3.23 -13.88 12.57
N PRO A 163 2.08 -13.19 12.58
CA PRO A 163 0.78 -13.83 12.36
C PRO A 163 0.60 -14.30 10.92
N VAL A 164 1.32 -13.69 9.98
CA VAL A 164 1.28 -13.99 8.54
C VAL A 164 2.67 -13.85 7.96
N ILE A 165 3.12 -14.86 7.23
CA ILE A 165 4.28 -14.78 6.33
C ILE A 165 3.73 -14.50 4.93
N VAL A 166 3.98 -13.29 4.42
CA VAL A 166 3.36 -12.79 3.17
C VAL A 166 3.69 -13.69 1.98
N GLU A 167 4.94 -14.12 1.84
CA GLU A 167 5.36 -15.04 0.78
C GLU A 167 4.55 -16.34 0.78
N ASP A 168 4.43 -16.99 1.94
CA ASP A 168 3.69 -18.25 2.08
C ASP A 168 2.20 -18.04 1.84
N PHE A 169 1.62 -16.97 2.42
CA PHE A 169 0.22 -16.62 2.21
C PHE A 169 -0.11 -16.48 0.72
N ILE A 170 0.72 -15.76 -0.04
CA ILE A 170 0.52 -15.54 -1.49
C ILE A 170 0.52 -16.89 -2.22
N LYS A 171 1.49 -17.76 -1.93
CA LYS A 171 1.61 -19.08 -2.58
C LYS A 171 0.42 -19.98 -2.23
N ASP A 172 0.07 -20.06 -0.96
CA ASP A 172 -1.00 -20.93 -0.45
C ASP A 172 -2.38 -20.54 -0.99
N HIS A 173 -2.59 -19.25 -1.28
CA HIS A 173 -3.85 -18.72 -1.79
C HIS A 173 -3.88 -18.56 -3.32
N GLY A 174 -2.92 -19.15 -4.03
CA GLY A 174 -2.89 -19.25 -5.49
C GLY A 174 -2.44 -17.98 -6.21
N GLY A 175 -1.73 -17.08 -5.51
CA GLY A 175 -0.95 -16.02 -6.12
C GLY A 175 0.40 -16.54 -6.63
N GLN A 176 1.01 -15.81 -7.56
CA GLN A 176 2.35 -16.10 -8.10
C GLN A 176 3.35 -15.19 -7.41
N TYR A 177 3.99 -15.70 -6.35
CA TYR A 177 5.05 -14.98 -5.65
C TYR A 177 6.36 -15.04 -6.43
N ASN A 178 7.04 -13.90 -6.57
CA ASN A 178 8.40 -13.82 -7.05
C ASN A 178 9.18 -12.77 -6.25
N ASN A 179 10.48 -12.98 -6.10
CA ASN A 179 11.39 -12.11 -5.38
C ASN A 179 12.76 -12.03 -6.06
N SER A 180 13.48 -10.96 -5.75
CA SER A 180 14.90 -10.80 -6.03
C SER A 180 15.72 -11.15 -4.78
N GLU A 181 17.04 -10.95 -4.88
CA GLU A 181 17.95 -10.98 -3.74
C GLU A 181 17.44 -10.11 -2.58
N MET A 182 17.79 -10.50 -1.35
CA MET A 182 17.42 -9.75 -0.14
C MET A 182 17.86 -8.29 -0.25
N ASP A 183 17.03 -7.37 0.24
CA ASP A 183 17.32 -5.93 0.28
C ASP A 183 17.43 -5.26 -1.11
N ALA A 184 17.37 -6.03 -2.21
CA ALA A 184 17.38 -5.50 -3.57
C ALA A 184 16.07 -4.78 -3.90
N VAL A 185 16.17 -3.79 -4.80
CA VAL A 185 14.99 -3.14 -5.37
C VAL A 185 14.29 -4.13 -6.31
N HIS A 186 13.06 -4.51 -5.99
CA HIS A 186 12.26 -5.42 -6.78
C HIS A 186 10.78 -5.03 -6.73
N VAL A 187 10.18 -4.81 -7.90
CA VAL A 187 8.79 -4.39 -8.06
C VAL A 187 8.14 -5.26 -9.12
N ILE A 188 6.93 -5.74 -8.81
CA ILE A 188 6.08 -6.46 -9.76
C ILE A 188 4.85 -5.62 -10.04
N ILE A 189 4.52 -5.51 -11.32
CA ILE A 189 3.32 -4.84 -11.82
C ILE A 189 2.50 -5.88 -12.57
N ASP A 190 1.31 -6.18 -12.05
CA ASP A 190 0.35 -7.06 -12.70
C ASP A 190 -1.02 -6.37 -12.74
N ARG A 191 -1.51 -6.08 -13.95
CA ARG A 191 -2.75 -5.32 -14.19
C ARG A 191 -2.71 -3.97 -13.47
N HIS A 192 -3.53 -3.78 -12.45
CA HIS A 192 -3.64 -2.55 -11.65
C HIS A 192 -2.96 -2.69 -10.28
N LEU A 193 -2.28 -3.79 -10.02
CA LEU A 193 -1.55 -4.04 -8.79
C LEU A 193 -0.05 -3.79 -9.00
N ILE A 194 0.53 -2.97 -8.14
CA ILE A 194 1.97 -2.77 -7.98
C ILE A 194 2.35 -3.28 -6.60
N THR A 195 3.35 -4.17 -6.55
CA THR A 195 3.93 -4.63 -5.28
C THR A 195 5.43 -4.43 -5.27
N GLY A 196 5.97 -3.95 -4.14
CA GLY A 196 7.41 -3.80 -3.92
C GLY A 196 7.89 -4.74 -2.82
N GLN A 197 9.00 -5.44 -3.04
CA GLN A 197 9.48 -6.48 -2.14
C GLN A 197 9.77 -5.96 -0.72
N ASN A 198 10.46 -4.83 -0.62
CA ASN A 198 10.98 -4.28 0.63
C ASN A 198 10.97 -2.74 0.61
N ALA A 199 11.41 -2.11 1.69
CA ALA A 199 11.42 -0.64 1.80
C ALA A 199 12.29 0.03 0.72
N HIS A 200 13.37 -0.62 0.25
CA HIS A 200 14.20 -0.09 -0.85
C HIS A 200 13.43 0.03 -2.16
N SER A 201 12.39 -0.77 -2.33
CA SER A 201 11.53 -0.77 -3.53
C SER A 201 10.51 0.39 -3.55
N THR A 202 10.41 1.18 -2.49
CA THR A 202 9.41 2.26 -2.34
C THR A 202 9.42 3.25 -3.51
N LEU A 203 10.59 3.77 -3.86
CA LEU A 203 10.72 4.79 -4.90
C LEU A 203 10.21 4.29 -6.26
N MET A 204 10.66 3.12 -6.68
CA MET A 204 10.28 2.53 -7.96
C MET A 204 8.80 2.14 -7.99
N ALA A 205 8.25 1.61 -6.88
CA ALA A 205 6.83 1.26 -6.79
C ALA A 205 5.93 2.51 -6.90
N VAL A 206 6.26 3.61 -6.22
CA VAL A 206 5.46 4.85 -6.24
C VAL A 206 5.58 5.60 -7.57
N GLN A 207 6.73 5.52 -8.25
CA GLN A 207 6.87 6.03 -9.61
C GLN A 207 5.95 5.27 -10.58
N ASN A 208 5.92 3.95 -10.51
CA ASN A 208 5.03 3.14 -11.35
C ASN A 208 3.54 3.39 -11.05
N LEU A 209 3.17 3.58 -9.77
CA LEU A 209 1.83 4.02 -9.39
C LEU A 209 1.46 5.34 -10.08
N THR A 210 2.37 6.32 -10.04
CA THR A 210 2.17 7.64 -10.64
C THR A 210 1.97 7.54 -12.16
N LEU A 211 2.83 6.76 -12.84
CA LEU A 211 2.74 6.53 -14.29
C LEU A 211 1.43 5.84 -14.68
N MET A 212 1.03 4.79 -13.95
CA MET A 212 -0.22 4.06 -14.19
C MET A 212 -1.44 4.97 -14.04
N CYS A 213 -1.48 5.81 -13.00
CA CYS A 213 -2.54 6.79 -12.80
C CYS A 213 -2.60 7.85 -13.93
N ALA A 214 -1.44 8.27 -14.45
CA ALA A 214 -1.39 9.20 -15.57
C ALA A 214 -1.96 8.57 -16.86
N GLN A 215 -1.62 7.31 -17.15
CA GLN A 215 -2.14 6.59 -18.32
C GLN A 215 -3.67 6.39 -18.25
N ASN A 216 -4.20 6.05 -17.07
CA ASN A 216 -5.65 5.89 -16.88
C ASN A 216 -6.43 7.18 -17.15
N LYS A 217 -5.86 8.36 -16.87
CA LYS A 217 -6.49 9.65 -17.25
C LYS A 217 -6.66 9.78 -18.76
N HIS A 218 -5.61 9.46 -19.52
CA HIS A 218 -5.62 9.60 -20.97
C HIS A 218 -6.59 8.64 -21.65
N ALA A 219 -6.72 7.40 -21.14
CA ALA A 219 -7.69 6.43 -21.64
C ALA A 219 -9.14 6.91 -21.48
N VAL A 220 -9.46 7.57 -20.36
CA VAL A 220 -10.81 8.10 -20.06
C VAL A 220 -11.12 9.38 -20.86
N SER A 221 -10.12 10.22 -21.15
CA SER A 221 -10.34 11.42 -21.98
C SER A 221 -10.51 11.07 -23.46
N GLY A 222 -9.67 10.17 -24.01
CA GLY A 222 -9.72 9.82 -25.44
C GLY A 222 -10.97 9.04 -25.86
N SER A 223 -11.67 8.40 -24.91
CA SER A 223 -12.93 7.70 -25.18
C SER A 223 -14.17 8.61 -25.14
N ARG A 224 -14.06 9.85 -24.64
CA ARG A 224 -15.12 10.87 -24.73
C ARG A 224 -15.10 11.66 -26.03
N ASP A 225 -13.92 11.81 -26.65
CA ASP A 225 -13.76 12.54 -27.91
C ASP A 225 -14.15 11.72 -29.17
N MET A 226 -14.46 10.42 -28.99
CA MET A 226 -14.89 9.51 -30.07
C MET A 226 -16.39 9.18 -30.02
N ARG A 227 -17.21 9.97 -29.31
CA ARG A 227 -18.67 9.84 -29.27
C ARG A 227 -19.36 11.12 -29.73
#